data_AF-A0A7J2I5C6-F1
#
_entry.id   AF-A0A7J2I5C6-F1
#
_cell.length_a   1.000
_cell.length_b   1.000
_cell.length_c   1.000
_cell.angle_alpha   90.00
_cell.angle_beta   90.00
_cell.angle_gamma   90.00
#
_symmetry.space_group_name_H-M   'P 1'
#
loop_
_entity.id
_entity.type
_entity.pdbx_description
1 polymer ?
#
loop_
_entity_poly.entity_id
_entity_poly.type
_entity_poly.pdbx_seq_one_letter_code
_entity_poly.pdbx_strand_id
1 'polypeptide(L)'
;MMYAVVLYGLKEATSASVVTGREDAEIEVESVVRLDAYTLAMNLTNHGPASLRLSDLGEVDLILSYRSDGAMVHVRLRYSESGGADTWRCVSVYFDNVNPANPAESEGLWDPDEVLGVVVQLSRPVDENSAVTVVACSPFGSRDVHQEVV
;
A
#
# COMPACT_ATOMS: atom_id res chain seq x y z
N MET A 1 -15.94 -70.93 -8.13
CA MET A 1 -14.89 -69.90 -8.27
C MET A 1 -15.51 -68.56 -7.98
N MET A 2 -14.89 -67.82 -7.07
CA MET A 2 -15.33 -66.57 -6.47
C MET A 2 -14.72 -65.41 -7.26
N TYR A 3 -15.52 -64.42 -7.64
CA TYR A 3 -15.02 -63.12 -8.09
C TYR A 3 -15.64 -62.06 -7.20
N ALA A 4 -14.84 -61.51 -6.29
CA ALA A 4 -15.14 -60.28 -5.58
C ALA A 4 -14.55 -59.13 -6.41
N VAL A 5 -15.39 -58.27 -6.97
CA VAL A 5 -14.96 -57.00 -7.55
C VAL A 5 -15.00 -55.96 -6.43
N VAL A 6 -13.83 -55.47 -6.04
CA VAL A 6 -13.69 -54.37 -5.09
C VAL A 6 -14.04 -53.07 -5.82
N LEU A 7 -15.18 -52.48 -5.48
CA LEU A 7 -15.55 -51.13 -5.88
C LEU A 7 -14.71 -50.14 -5.07
N TYR A 8 -13.68 -49.56 -5.70
CA TYR A 8 -12.95 -48.43 -5.13
C TYR A 8 -13.87 -47.21 -5.11
N GLY A 9 -13.97 -46.59 -3.93
CA GLY A 9 -14.86 -45.47 -3.66
C GLY A 9 -14.67 -44.29 -4.61
N LEU A 10 -15.80 -43.77 -5.10
CA LEU A 10 -15.88 -42.40 -5.60
C LEU A 10 -15.61 -41.48 -4.40
N LYS A 11 -14.38 -40.99 -4.29
CA LYS A 11 -14.06 -39.86 -3.44
C LYS A 11 -14.80 -38.67 -4.04
N GLU A 12 -15.74 -38.12 -3.28
CA GLU A 12 -16.44 -36.88 -3.64
C GLU A 12 -15.39 -35.85 -4.08
N ALA A 13 -15.51 -35.40 -5.33
CA ALA A 13 -14.76 -34.25 -5.79
C ALA A 13 -15.38 -33.04 -5.07
N THR A 14 -14.85 -32.72 -3.89
CA THR A 14 -15.00 -31.37 -3.35
C THR A 14 -14.50 -30.45 -4.45
N SER A 15 -15.41 -29.69 -5.07
CA SER A 15 -15.03 -28.57 -5.91
C SER A 15 -14.31 -27.60 -4.99
N ALA A 16 -12.98 -27.75 -4.90
CA ALA A 16 -12.14 -26.64 -4.53
C ALA A 16 -12.38 -25.62 -5.64
N SER A 17 -13.19 -24.61 -5.33
CA SER A 17 -13.07 -23.34 -6.01
C SER A 17 -11.59 -23.00 -5.91
N VAL A 18 -10.85 -23.17 -7.01
CA VAL A 18 -9.57 -22.52 -7.16
C VAL A 18 -9.95 -21.05 -7.23
N VAL A 19 -10.08 -20.42 -6.07
CA VAL A 19 -9.81 -19.01 -5.95
C VAL A 19 -8.35 -18.95 -6.34
N THR A 20 -8.08 -18.71 -7.62
CA THR A 20 -6.81 -18.13 -8.02
C THR A 20 -6.79 -16.80 -7.29
N GLY A 21 -6.32 -16.80 -6.05
CA GLY A 21 -6.08 -15.57 -5.31
C GLY A 21 -5.19 -14.75 -6.22
N ARG A 22 -5.68 -13.61 -6.67
CA ARG A 22 -4.84 -12.68 -7.40
C ARG A 22 -3.74 -12.29 -6.43
N GLU A 23 -2.49 -12.52 -6.81
CA GLU A 23 -1.36 -12.02 -6.05
C GLU A 23 -1.51 -10.50 -5.92
N ASP A 24 -1.34 -10.00 -4.71
CA ASP A 24 -1.53 -8.60 -4.36
C ASP A 24 -0.22 -8.04 -3.80
N ALA A 25 -0.06 -6.73 -3.88
CA ALA A 25 0.96 -6.06 -3.12
C ALA A 25 0.54 -6.04 -1.65
N GLU A 26 1.50 -6.19 -0.74
CA GLU A 26 1.29 -6.02 0.68
C GLU A 26 2.07 -4.79 1.10
N ILE A 27 1.34 -3.68 1.25
CA ILE A 27 1.93 -2.37 1.50
C ILE A 27 2.10 -2.18 3.00
N GLU A 28 3.34 -2.08 3.46
CA GLU A 28 3.69 -1.70 4.84
C GLU A 28 4.16 -0.24 4.89
N VAL A 29 3.74 0.50 5.91
CA VAL A 29 4.25 1.86 6.17
C VAL A 29 5.43 1.77 7.14
N GLU A 30 6.66 1.98 6.65
CA GLU A 30 7.85 1.83 7.49
C GLU A 30 8.11 3.04 8.41
N SER A 31 7.83 4.23 7.90
CA SER A 31 8.12 5.47 8.63
C SER A 31 7.28 6.64 8.13
N VAL A 32 7.03 7.58 9.04
CA VAL A 32 6.37 8.86 8.77
C VAL A 32 7.20 9.97 9.42
N VAL A 33 7.65 10.92 8.60
CA VAL A 33 8.48 12.04 9.05
C VAL A 33 7.79 13.35 8.72
N ARG A 34 7.60 14.21 9.71
CA ARG A 34 7.12 15.58 9.49
C ARG A 34 8.24 16.45 8.93
N LEU A 35 8.05 16.94 7.70
CA LEU A 35 8.99 17.87 7.07
C LEU A 35 8.68 19.32 7.48
N ASP A 36 7.38 19.65 7.51
CA ASP A 36 6.84 20.91 8.00
C ASP A 36 5.39 20.71 8.47
N ALA A 37 4.69 21.80 8.81
CA ALA A 37 3.32 21.71 9.31
C ALA A 37 2.32 21.09 8.33
N TYR A 38 2.54 21.18 7.02
CA TYR A 38 1.61 20.72 5.98
C TYR A 38 2.16 19.56 5.15
N THR A 39 3.40 19.14 5.41
CA THR A 39 4.10 18.16 4.58
C THR A 39 4.66 17.02 5.42
N LEU A 40 4.32 15.79 5.05
CA LEU A 40 4.91 14.57 5.60
C LEU A 40 5.68 13.84 4.50
N ALA A 41 6.80 13.22 4.85
CA ALA A 41 7.46 12.19 4.06
C ALA A 41 7.13 10.83 4.65
N MET A 42 6.94 9.81 3.80
CA MET A 42 6.74 8.43 4.27
C MET A 42 7.51 7.46 3.37
N ASN A 43 7.87 6.32 3.94
CA ASN A 43 8.37 5.18 3.18
C ASN A 43 7.32 4.08 3.22
N LEU A 44 6.99 3.56 2.04
CA LEU A 44 6.06 2.44 1.86
C LEU A 44 6.83 1.26 1.26
N THR A 45 6.70 0.07 1.82
CA THR A 45 7.40 -1.13 1.33
C THR A 45 6.40 -2.15 0.83
N ASN A 46 6.69 -2.77 -0.31
CA ASN A 46 5.87 -3.85 -0.85
C ASN A 46 6.43 -5.19 -0.40
N HIS A 47 5.83 -5.81 0.61
CA HIS A 47 6.19 -7.17 1.05
C HIS A 47 5.36 -8.26 0.35
N GLY A 48 4.44 -7.86 -0.53
CA GLY A 48 3.58 -8.77 -1.26
C GLY A 48 4.29 -9.39 -2.46
N PRO A 49 3.79 -10.51 -2.98
CA PRO A 49 4.38 -11.18 -4.14
C PRO A 49 4.17 -10.45 -5.47
N ALA A 50 3.23 -9.49 -5.56
CA ALA A 50 2.91 -8.80 -6.80
C ALA A 50 3.53 -7.41 -6.90
N SER A 51 4.07 -7.10 -8.07
CA SER A 51 4.47 -5.74 -8.43
C SER A 51 3.27 -4.83 -8.73
N LEU A 52 3.38 -3.55 -8.41
CA LEU A 52 2.41 -2.51 -8.81
C LEU A 52 3.00 -1.61 -9.88
N ARG A 53 2.22 -1.21 -10.89
CA ARG A 53 2.69 -0.19 -11.85
C ARG A 53 2.68 1.17 -11.19
N LEU A 54 3.69 2.01 -11.46
CA LEU A 54 3.66 3.38 -10.96
C LEU A 54 2.46 4.17 -11.52
N SER A 55 2.00 3.84 -12.73
CA SER A 55 0.77 4.39 -13.34
C SER A 55 -0.50 4.08 -12.56
N ASP A 56 -0.49 3.02 -11.73
CA ASP A 56 -1.66 2.49 -11.03
C ASP A 56 -1.66 2.88 -9.54
N LEU A 57 -0.71 3.72 -9.09
CA LEU A 57 -0.65 4.18 -7.69
C LEU A 57 -1.90 4.95 -7.25
N GLY A 58 -2.68 5.48 -8.19
CA GLY A 58 -3.99 6.07 -7.89
C GLY A 58 -5.02 5.08 -7.36
N GLU A 59 -4.77 3.77 -7.46
CA GLU A 59 -5.62 2.71 -6.90
C GLU A 59 -5.22 2.34 -5.46
N VAL A 60 -4.08 2.81 -4.96
CA VAL A 60 -3.64 2.64 -3.57
C VAL A 60 -4.32 3.68 -2.69
N ASP A 61 -4.92 3.22 -1.59
CA ASP A 61 -5.57 4.09 -0.62
C ASP A 61 -4.64 4.41 0.54
N LEU A 62 -4.33 5.69 0.73
CA LEU A 62 -3.68 6.21 1.93
C LEU A 62 -4.67 7.07 2.73
N ILE A 63 -4.93 6.68 3.97
CA ILE A 63 -5.84 7.40 4.87
C ILE A 63 -5.06 7.81 6.11
N LEU A 64 -5.07 9.11 6.42
CA LEU A 64 -4.39 9.67 7.58
C LEU A 64 -5.39 10.05 8.67
N SER A 65 -4.98 9.82 9.92
CA SER A 65 -5.63 10.38 11.11
C SER A 65 -4.58 11.12 11.94
N TYR A 66 -4.78 12.42 12.19
CA TYR A 66 -3.80 13.26 12.89
C TYR A 66 -4.48 14.41 13.65
N ARG A 67 -3.74 15.08 14.53
CA ARG A 67 -4.24 16.28 15.23
C ARG A 67 -3.87 17.56 14.49
N SER A 68 -4.84 18.46 14.40
CA SER A 68 -4.70 19.79 13.82
C SER A 68 -5.44 20.79 14.68
N ASP A 69 -4.71 21.76 15.25
CA ASP A 69 -5.21 22.75 16.19
C ASP A 69 -5.91 22.08 17.40
N GLY A 70 -5.36 20.96 17.86
CA GLY A 70 -5.90 20.17 18.96
C GLY A 70 -7.13 19.34 18.63
N ALA A 71 -7.66 19.37 17.40
CA ALA A 71 -8.77 18.53 16.96
C ALA A 71 -8.31 17.35 16.11
N MET A 72 -8.98 16.20 16.23
CA MET A 72 -8.71 15.06 15.34
C MET A 72 -9.23 15.35 13.92
N VAL A 73 -8.41 15.00 12.94
CA VAL A 73 -8.69 15.09 11.50
C VAL A 73 -8.50 13.72 10.89
N HIS A 74 -9.39 13.36 9.97
CA HIS A 74 -9.29 12.16 9.15
C HIS A 74 -9.35 12.58 7.68
N VAL A 75 -8.42 12.09 6.86
CA VAL A 75 -8.34 12.45 5.45
C VAL A 75 -7.93 11.25 4.62
N ARG A 76 -8.65 10.98 3.53
CA ARG A 76 -8.21 10.06 2.46
C ARG A 76 -7.43 10.88 1.45
N LEU A 77 -6.16 10.54 1.26
CA LEU A 77 -5.28 11.23 0.33
C LEU A 77 -5.54 10.75 -1.09
N ARG A 78 -5.51 11.68 -2.04
CA ARG A 78 -5.54 11.34 -3.47
C ARG A 78 -4.13 11.26 -4.03
N TYR A 79 -3.84 10.26 -4.85
CA TYR A 79 -2.60 10.29 -5.63
C TYR A 79 -2.60 11.46 -6.62
N SER A 80 -1.53 12.24 -6.67
CA SER A 80 -1.37 13.37 -7.59
C SER A 80 0.10 13.63 -7.87
N GLU A 81 0.56 13.37 -9.10
CA GLU A 81 1.95 13.64 -9.52
C GLU A 81 2.35 15.11 -9.30
N SER A 82 1.40 16.03 -9.52
CA SER A 82 1.60 17.47 -9.32
C SER A 82 1.52 17.92 -7.85
N GLY A 83 1.14 17.02 -6.94
CA GLY A 83 0.82 17.35 -5.55
C GLY A 83 -0.50 18.11 -5.39
N GLY A 84 -0.61 18.88 -4.31
CA GLY A 84 -1.80 19.63 -3.92
C GLY A 84 -2.29 19.27 -2.51
N ALA A 85 -3.28 20.00 -2.02
CA ALA A 85 -3.85 19.76 -0.71
C ALA A 85 -4.56 18.40 -0.64
N ASP A 86 -4.30 17.66 0.44
CA ASP A 86 -4.81 16.30 0.70
C ASP A 86 -4.44 15.29 -0.39
N THR A 87 -3.18 15.37 -0.84
CA THR A 87 -2.63 14.48 -1.86
C THR A 87 -1.35 13.79 -1.38
N TRP A 88 -1.01 12.70 -2.06
CA TRP A 88 0.30 12.07 -1.95
C TRP A 88 0.89 11.82 -3.34
N ARG A 89 2.22 11.72 -3.41
CA ARG A 89 2.93 11.41 -4.65
C ARG A 89 4.18 10.60 -4.39
N CYS A 90 4.53 9.75 -5.34
CA CYS A 90 5.82 9.08 -5.37
C CYS A 90 6.91 10.11 -5.73
N VAL A 91 8.03 10.09 -5.01
CA VAL A 91 9.20 10.93 -5.29
C VAL A 91 10.47 10.11 -5.56
N SER A 92 10.51 8.86 -5.10
CA SER A 92 11.64 7.95 -5.28
C SER A 92 11.21 6.49 -5.12
N VAL A 93 11.97 5.59 -5.73
CA VAL A 93 11.94 4.15 -5.45
C VAL A 93 13.35 3.73 -5.05
N TYR A 94 13.47 2.93 -3.98
CA TYR A 94 14.72 2.41 -3.45
C TYR A 94 14.76 0.89 -3.61
N PHE A 95 15.99 0.35 -3.68
CA PHE A 95 16.28 -1.07 -3.92
C PHE A 95 15.79 -1.62 -5.27
N ASP A 96 15.51 -0.71 -6.20
CA ASP A 96 15.12 -0.97 -7.58
C ASP A 96 16.29 -1.47 -8.44
N ASN A 97 16.52 -2.78 -8.34
CA ASN A 97 17.64 -3.46 -8.99
C ASN A 97 17.19 -4.31 -10.18
N VAL A 98 15.89 -4.57 -10.32
CA VAL A 98 15.33 -5.53 -11.31
C VAL A 98 14.61 -4.80 -12.43
N ASN A 99 13.65 -3.92 -12.11
CA ASN A 99 12.84 -3.20 -13.10
C ASN A 99 12.83 -1.69 -12.85
N PRO A 100 13.85 -0.96 -13.36
CA PRO A 100 14.02 0.46 -13.11
C PRO A 100 12.73 1.28 -13.26
N ALA A 101 12.34 1.91 -12.17
CA ALA A 101 11.16 2.74 -12.05
C ALA A 101 11.54 4.22 -12.21
N ASN A 102 10.68 4.96 -12.91
CA ASN A 102 10.83 6.41 -13.08
C ASN A 102 9.60 7.13 -12.51
N PRO A 103 9.62 7.52 -11.21
CA PRO A 103 8.54 8.27 -10.59
C PRO A 103 8.20 9.59 -11.28
N ALA A 104 9.16 10.24 -11.96
CA ALA A 104 8.92 11.52 -12.63
C ALA A 104 8.05 11.39 -13.89
N GLU A 105 7.97 10.18 -14.46
CA GLU A 105 7.19 9.87 -15.65
C GLU A 105 6.07 8.85 -15.35
N SER A 106 5.92 8.44 -14.08
CA SER A 106 5.02 7.37 -13.65
C SER A 106 5.23 6.05 -14.42
N GLU A 107 6.48 5.77 -14.79
CA GLU A 107 6.86 4.58 -15.56
C GLU A 107 7.54 3.52 -14.68
N GLY A 108 7.40 2.26 -15.07
CA GLY A 108 8.00 1.12 -14.38
C GLY A 108 7.09 0.49 -13.33
N LEU A 109 7.71 -0.33 -12.48
CA LEU A 109 7.05 -1.13 -11.47
C LEU A 109 7.62 -0.78 -10.09
N TRP A 110 6.77 -0.87 -9.08
CA TRP A 110 7.16 -1.01 -7.70
C TRP A 110 7.10 -2.51 -7.37
N ASP A 111 8.28 -3.15 -7.40
CA ASP A 111 8.42 -4.59 -7.25
C ASP A 111 8.41 -5.00 -5.76
N PRO A 112 8.25 -6.31 -5.48
CA PRO A 112 8.43 -6.84 -4.13
C PRO A 112 9.79 -6.47 -3.51
N ASP A 113 9.78 -6.20 -2.21
CA ASP A 113 10.89 -5.76 -1.36
C ASP A 113 11.50 -4.39 -1.71
N GLU A 114 10.89 -3.64 -2.63
CA GLU A 114 11.26 -2.26 -2.91
C GLU A 114 10.53 -1.26 -2.01
N VAL A 115 11.18 -0.12 -1.78
CA VAL A 115 10.62 0.96 -0.96
C VAL A 115 10.26 2.14 -1.84
N LEU A 116 9.02 2.61 -1.72
CA LEU A 116 8.50 3.78 -2.37
C LEU A 116 8.57 4.97 -1.40
N GLY A 117 9.41 5.94 -1.73
CA GLY A 117 9.47 7.22 -1.01
C GLY A 117 8.34 8.14 -1.47
N VAL A 118 7.48 8.56 -0.54
CA VAL A 118 6.33 9.42 -0.83
C VAL A 118 6.40 10.74 -0.10
N VAL A 119 5.78 11.76 -0.70
CA VAL A 119 5.48 13.03 -0.06
C VAL A 119 3.96 13.20 0.00
N VAL A 120 3.47 13.57 1.18
CA VAL A 120 2.08 13.94 1.45
C VAL A 120 1.99 15.44 1.67
N GLN A 121 1.00 16.06 1.07
CA GLN A 121 0.66 17.47 1.26
C GLN A 121 -0.76 17.57 1.81
N LEU A 122 -0.93 18.29 2.92
CA LEU A 122 -2.18 18.35 3.68
C LEU A 122 -2.82 19.74 3.58
N SER A 123 -4.16 19.78 3.59
CA SER A 123 -4.91 21.04 3.63
C SER A 123 -4.90 21.73 5.00
N ARG A 124 -4.57 20.99 6.06
CA ARG A 124 -4.54 21.45 7.45
C ARG A 124 -3.21 21.10 8.10
N PRO A 125 -2.73 21.91 9.07
CA PRO A 125 -1.45 21.66 9.70
C PRO A 125 -1.51 20.47 10.66
N VAL A 126 -0.43 19.72 10.76
CA VAL A 126 -0.19 18.68 11.77
C VAL A 126 0.43 19.31 13.01
N ASP A 127 -0.19 19.07 14.17
CA ASP A 127 0.32 19.46 15.48
C ASP A 127 1.66 18.78 15.75
N GLU A 128 2.63 19.53 16.30
CA GLU A 128 3.95 19.00 16.63
C GLU A 128 3.92 18.00 17.78
N ASN A 129 4.79 16.99 17.72
CA ASN A 129 4.91 15.92 18.71
C ASN A 129 3.57 15.21 18.94
N SER A 130 2.79 15.05 17.87
CA SER A 130 1.48 14.40 17.90
C SER A 130 1.49 13.11 17.09
N ALA A 131 0.62 12.18 17.46
CA ALA A 131 0.51 10.91 16.74
C ALA A 131 -0.17 11.11 15.38
N VAL A 132 0.44 10.54 14.35
CA VAL A 132 -0.15 10.35 13.03
C VAL A 132 -0.36 8.87 12.81
N THR A 133 -1.58 8.48 12.50
CA THR A 133 -1.92 7.13 12.05
C THR A 133 -2.09 7.13 10.54
N VAL A 134 -1.45 6.19 9.87
CA VAL A 134 -1.58 5.95 8.42
C VAL A 134 -2.21 4.58 8.24
N VAL A 135 -3.27 4.52 7.43
CA VAL A 135 -3.81 3.28 6.90
C VAL A 135 -3.45 3.23 5.42
N ALA A 136 -2.71 2.20 5.02
CA ALA A 136 -2.39 1.94 3.62
C ALA A 136 -3.14 0.71 3.15
N CYS A 137 -3.83 0.80 2.01
CA CYS A 137 -4.48 -0.33 1.38
C CYS A 137 -4.01 -0.51 -0.06
N SER A 138 -3.68 -1.75 -0.43
CA SER A 138 -3.41 -2.12 -1.81
C SER A 138 -4.70 -2.12 -2.65
N PRO A 139 -4.59 -2.15 -4.00
CA PRO A 139 -5.75 -2.22 -4.88
C PRO A 139 -6.62 -3.47 -4.70
N PHE A 140 -6.05 -4.59 -4.24
CA PHE A 140 -6.82 -5.83 -4.00
C PHE A 140 -7.14 -6.11 -2.53
N GLY A 141 -6.86 -5.15 -1.63
CA GLY A 141 -7.44 -5.09 -0.29
C GLY A 141 -6.55 -5.56 0.85
N SER A 142 -5.27 -5.88 0.60
CA SER A 142 -4.26 -5.91 1.66
C SER A 142 -4.21 -4.57 2.38
N ARG A 143 -3.99 -4.59 3.69
CA ARG A 143 -4.05 -3.39 4.54
C ARG A 143 -3.03 -3.43 5.66
N ASP A 144 -2.31 -2.33 5.81
CA ASP A 144 -1.49 -2.02 6.97
C ASP A 144 -2.02 -0.81 7.74
N VAL A 145 -1.73 -0.77 9.04
CA VAL A 145 -2.04 0.37 9.93
C VAL A 145 -0.82 0.68 10.77
N HIS A 146 -0.20 1.82 10.49
CA HIS A 146 0.99 2.32 11.19
C HIS A 146 0.67 3.56 12.01
N GLN A 147 1.35 3.74 13.13
CA GLN A 147 1.22 4.94 13.96
C GLN A 147 2.59 5.38 14.46
N GLU A 148 2.88 6.67 14.27
CA GLU A 148 4.14 7.29 14.67
C GLU A 148 3.89 8.68 15.25
N VAL A 149 4.78 9.15 16.13
CA VAL A 149 4.75 10.51 16.68
C VAL A 149 5.69 11.36 15.83
N VAL A 150 5.18 12.47 15.29
CA VAL A 150 5.89 13.33 14.33
C VAL A 150 5.94 14.80 14.74
#